data_AF-A0A0A1MNN6-F1
#
_entry.id   AF-A0A0A1MNN6-F1
#
_cell.length_a   1.000
_cell.length_b   1.000
_cell.length_c   1.000
_cell.angle_alpha   90.00
_cell.angle_beta   90.00
_cell.angle_gamma   90.00
#
_symmetry.space_group_name_H-M   'P 1'
#
loop_
_entity.id
_entity.type
_entity.pdbx_description
1 polymer ?
#
loop_
_entity_poly.entity_id
_entity_poly.type
_entity_poly.pdbx_seq_one_letter_code
_entity_poly.pdbx_strand_id
1 'polypeptide(L)' 'MDHPAIERTRRTGYPYSERRQMFVTDGLGNDVHSGDEILEFDGEFYLVDELSVDAREILEKHGADYVTAK' A
#
# COMPACT_ATOMS: atom_id res chain seq x y z
N MET A 1 -9.14 -14.50 44.41
CA MET A 1 -9.89 -13.42 43.74
C MET A 1 -9.20 -13.20 42.42
N ASP A 2 -9.60 -14.00 41.45
CA ASP A 2 -9.07 -14.06 40.09
C ASP A 2 -9.70 -12.90 39.31
N HIS A 3 -8.89 -11.96 38.82
CA HIS A 3 -9.40 -10.80 38.09
C HIS A 3 -8.95 -10.89 36.62
N PRO A 4 -9.89 -11.02 35.67
CA PRO A 4 -9.58 -11.12 34.25
C PRO A 4 -9.25 -9.72 33.71
N ALA A 5 -7.98 -9.33 33.86
CA ALA A 5 -7.39 -8.19 33.18
C ALA A 5 -6.43 -8.70 32.09
N ILE A 6 -6.94 -9.62 31.27
CA ILE A 6 -6.28 -10.03 30.03
C ILE A 6 -6.98 -9.29 28.89
N GLU A 7 -6.18 -8.79 27.95
CA GLU A 7 -6.58 -8.42 26.58
C GLU A 7 -7.40 -7.13 26.38
N ARG A 8 -6.80 -5.97 26.61
CA ARG A 8 -7.24 -4.78 25.86
C ARG A 8 -6.21 -3.69 25.57
N THR A 9 -4.92 -4.01 25.60
CA THR A 9 -3.84 -3.07 25.25
C THR A 9 -2.98 -3.56 24.08
N ARG A 10 -3.62 -4.16 23.07
CA ARG A 10 -3.03 -4.43 21.73
C ARG A 10 -3.86 -3.85 20.59
N ARG A 11 -4.61 -2.77 20.85
CA ARG A 11 -5.50 -2.18 19.84
C ARG A 11 -5.64 -0.68 19.98
N THR A 12 -4.52 0.03 20.07
CA THR A 12 -4.49 1.49 19.89
C THR A 12 -3.04 1.91 19.71
N GLY A 13 -2.53 1.75 18.48
CA GLY A 13 -1.37 2.51 18.03
C GLY A 13 -1.75 4.00 18.07
N TYR A 14 -1.04 4.73 18.92
CA TYR A 14 -1.06 6.18 19.07
C TYR A 14 -0.76 6.93 17.75
N PRO A 15 -0.93 8.25 17.72
CA PRO A 15 -2.14 9.02 17.44
C PRO A 15 -2.34 9.24 15.92
N TYR A 16 -3.58 9.07 15.46
CA TYR A 16 -4.03 9.41 14.10
C TYR A 16 -3.81 10.90 13.83
N SER A 17 -2.72 11.24 13.14
CA SER A 17 -2.47 12.59 12.65
C SER A 17 -3.26 12.78 11.36
N GLU A 18 -4.06 13.85 11.30
CA GLU A 18 -4.94 14.21 10.18
C GLU A 18 -4.22 14.60 8.87
N ARG A 19 -2.94 14.22 8.72
CA ARG A 19 -2.28 14.19 7.42
C ARG A 19 -2.77 12.94 6.70
N ARG A 20 -3.97 13.06 6.12
CA ARG A 20 -4.52 12.21 5.06
C ARG A 20 -3.56 12.15 3.86
N GLN A 21 -2.38 11.58 4.04
CA GLN A 21 -1.70 10.92 2.95
C GLN A 21 -2.52 9.65 2.74
N MET A 22 -3.18 9.55 1.59
CA MET A 22 -4.07 8.44 1.31
C MET A 22 -3.16 7.24 1.09
N PHE A 23 -2.91 6.46 2.15
CA PHE A 23 -2.18 5.20 2.05
C PHE A 23 -3.14 4.23 1.39
N VAL A 24 -2.94 3.98 0.10
CA VAL A 24 -3.70 2.96 -0.62
C VAL A 24 -2.81 1.73 -0.66
N THR A 25 -3.34 0.61 -0.18
CA THR A 25 -2.61 -0.65 -0.25
C THR A 25 -2.70 -1.20 -1.66
N ASP A 26 -1.54 -1.48 -2.23
CA ASP A 26 -1.34 -2.08 -3.53
C ASP A 26 -1.85 -3.53 -3.64
N GLY A 27 -1.96 -4.08 -4.86
CA GLY A 27 -2.25 -5.50 -5.07
C GLY A 27 -1.27 -6.46 -4.37
N LEU A 28 -0.06 -5.98 -4.08
CA LEU A 28 0.98 -6.71 -3.34
C LEU A 28 1.00 -6.46 -1.83
N GLY A 29 0.12 -5.61 -1.30
CA GLY A 29 0.12 -5.27 0.12
C GLY A 29 1.07 -4.11 0.50
N ASN A 30 1.63 -3.42 -0.48
CA ASN A 30 2.55 -2.29 -0.25
C ASN A 30 1.77 -1.00 0.00
N ASP A 31 2.29 -0.15 0.89
CA ASP A 31 1.73 1.18 1.14
C ASP A 31 2.10 2.14 0.00
N VAL A 32 1.13 2.55 -0.80
CA VAL A 32 1.28 3.58 -1.83
C VAL A 32 0.87 4.93 -1.26
N HIS A 33 1.71 5.95 -1.42
CA HIS A 33 1.36 7.31 -1.05
C HIS A 33 0.94 8.14 -2.27
N SER A 34 0.07 9.13 -2.07
CA SER A 34 -0.25 10.12 -3.11
C SER A 34 1.03 10.80 -3.59
N GLY A 35 1.30 10.71 -4.90
CA GLY A 35 2.52 11.20 -5.53
C GLY A 35 3.53 10.11 -5.91
N ASP A 36 3.36 8.87 -5.43
CA ASP A 36 4.21 7.75 -5.84
C ASP A 36 3.92 7.31 -7.27
N GLU A 37 4.95 6.76 -7.92
CA GLU A 37 4.83 6.10 -9.22
C GLU A 37 4.24 4.71 -9.03
N ILE A 38 3.10 4.47 -9.66
CA ILE A 38 2.40 3.19 -9.68
C ILE A 38 2.24 2.70 -11.12
N LEU A 39 2.17 1.39 -11.28
CA LEU A 39 1.89 0.69 -12.53
C LEU A 39 0.46 0.19 -12.47
N GLU A 40 -0.43 0.74 -13.28
CA GLU A 40 -1.81 0.25 -13.40
C GLU A 40 -1.86 -0.89 -14.42
N PHE A 41 -2.36 -2.05 -13.99
CA PHE A 41 -2.51 -3.24 -14.82
C PHE A 41 -3.82 -3.95 -14.47
N ASP A 42 -4.67 -4.16 -15.48
CA ASP A 42 -5.96 -4.86 -15.36
C ASP A 42 -6.90 -4.32 -14.26
N GLY A 43 -6.82 -3.03 -13.95
CA GLY A 43 -7.62 -2.38 -12.88
C GLY A 43 -7.06 -2.57 -11.47
N GLU A 44 -5.90 -3.20 -11.35
CA GLU A 44 -5.05 -3.17 -10.15
C GLU A 44 -3.92 -2.17 -10.36
N PHE A 45 -3.33 -1.70 -9.27
CA PHE A 45 -2.11 -0.89 -9.32
C PHE A 45 -1.01 -1.58 -8.52
N TYR A 46 0.23 -1.28 -8.93
CA TYR A 46 1.47 -1.85 -8.43
C TYR A 46 2.51 -0.76 -8.13
N LEU A 47 2.99 -0.63 -6.90
CA LEU A 47 4.00 0.37 -6.52
C LEU A 47 5.32 0.12 -7.26
N VAL A 48 5.76 1.07 -8.08
CA VAL A 48 6.94 0.89 -8.96
C VAL A 48 8.23 0.74 -8.16
N ASP A 49 8.36 1.40 -7.01
CA ASP A 49 9.55 1.34 -6.15
C ASP A 49 9.78 -0.07 -5.58
N GLU A 50 8.69 -0.76 -5.26
CA GLU A 50 8.71 -2.12 -4.71
C GLU A 50 8.73 -3.19 -5.81
N LEU A 51 8.48 -2.82 -7.06
CA LEU A 51 8.58 -3.74 -8.20
C LEU A 51 10.03 -3.91 -8.64
N SER A 52 10.45 -5.17 -8.75
CA SER A 52 11.72 -5.51 -9.41
C SER A 52 11.70 -5.09 -10.89
N VAL A 53 12.87 -4.83 -11.45
CA VAL A 53 13.03 -4.42 -12.86
C VAL A 53 12.34 -5.42 -13.80
N ASP A 54 12.52 -6.72 -13.59
CA ASP A 54 11.86 -7.76 -14.38
C ASP A 54 10.33 -7.67 -14.30
N ALA A 55 9.77 -7.38 -13.14
CA ALA A 55 8.33 -7.27 -12.95
C ALA A 55 7.75 -6.07 -13.70
N ARG A 56 8.47 -4.94 -13.69
CA ARG A 56 8.12 -3.74 -14.47
C ARG A 56 8.12 -4.05 -15.97
N GLU A 57 9.19 -4.68 -16.46
CA GLU A 57 9.29 -5.04 -17.88
C GLU A 57 8.20 -6.02 -18.33
N ILE A 58 7.83 -6.98 -17.47
CA ILE A 58 6.72 -7.90 -17.73
C ILE A 58 5.41 -7.12 -17.80
N LEU A 59 5.10 -6.30 -16.79
CA LEU A 59 3.87 -5.52 -16.74
C LEU A 59 3.75 -4.58 -17.94
N GLU A 60 4.82 -3.87 -18.31
CA GLU A 60 4.87 -3.03 -19.51
C GLU A 60 4.60 -3.82 -20.79
N LYS A 61 5.20 -5.02 -20.95
CA LYS A 61 4.92 -5.89 -22.10
C LYS A 61 3.49 -6.40 -22.15
N HIS A 62 2.85 -6.53 -20.99
CA HIS A 62 1.46 -6.91 -20.86
C HIS A 62 0.49 -5.72 -21.01
N GLY A 63 1.01 -4.50 -21.20
CA GLY A 63 0.22 -3.29 -21.44
C GLY A 63 -0.15 -2.53 -20.17
N ALA A 64 0.64 -2.65 -19.11
CA ALA A 64 0.51 -1.81 -17.93
C ALA A 64 0.99 -0.38 -18.20
N ASP A 65 0.34 0.59 -17.56
CA ASP A 65 0.61 2.02 -17.73
C ASP A 65 1.20 2.61 -16.45
N TYR A 66 2.20 3.48 -16.60
CA TYR A 66 2.75 4.24 -15.48
C TYR A 66 1.82 5.42 -15.15
N VAL A 67 1.35 5.45 -13.90
CA VAL A 67 0.45 6.47 -13.38
C VAL A 67 1.02 7.01 -12.07
N THR A 68 0.76 8.28 -11.78
CA THR A 68 1.05 8.84 -10.45
C THR A 68 -0.16 8.64 -9.55
N ALA A 69 0.05 8.05 -8.37
CA ALA A 69 -1.00 7.87 -7.37
C ALA A 69 -1.58 9.25 -6.96
N LYS A 70 -2.91 9.38 -6.97
CA LYS A 70 -3.64 10.61 -6.64
C LYS A 70 -4.36 10.50 -5.31
#